data_AF-A0A3D4IPA9-F1
#
_entry.id   AF-A0A3D4IPA9-F1
#
_cell.length_a   1.000
_cell.length_b   1.000
_cell.length_c   1.000
_cell.angle_alpha   90.00
_cell.angle_beta   90.00
_cell.angle_gamma   90.00
#
_symmetry.space_group_name_H-M   'P 1'
#
loop_
_entity.id
_entity.type
_entity.pdbx_description
1 polymer ?
#
loop_
_entity_poly.entity_id
_entity_poly.type
_entity_poly.pdbx_seq_one_letter_code
_entity_poly.pdbx_strand_id
1 'polypeptide(L)'
;MISATDITNTINELDHLYNTNATQATYYSKLALLELCGWLELSMDCIVTDCAGTKLTVQTNKDHIEKTVVASTYGFHYDQHFRPMLMKLIGLIRLEQIESGLITSGELTILESQLGSLYQTRKRAAHTNINGATVTYEAPSKIRQYLLTLYPILQKFETQLQTI
;
A
#
# COMPACT_ATOMS: atom_id res chain seq x y z
N MET A 1 -9.45 -6.44 -1.10
CA MET A 1 -8.25 -5.71 -1.61
C MET A 1 -8.22 -5.79 -3.13
N ILE A 2 -7.60 -4.84 -3.81
CA ILE A 2 -7.49 -4.88 -5.27
C ILE A 2 -6.56 -6.03 -5.69
N SER A 3 -6.91 -6.75 -6.76
CA SER A 3 -6.03 -7.79 -7.33
C SER A 3 -4.66 -7.21 -7.66
N ALA A 4 -3.60 -8.00 -7.41
CA ALA A 4 -2.25 -7.61 -7.81
C ALA A 4 -1.95 -7.88 -9.29
N THR A 5 -2.86 -8.51 -10.06
CA THR A 5 -2.61 -8.86 -11.46
C THR A 5 -2.26 -7.65 -12.32
N ASP A 6 -3.10 -6.60 -12.26
CA ASP A 6 -2.93 -5.43 -13.11
C ASP A 6 -1.66 -4.67 -12.77
N ILE A 7 -1.41 -4.40 -11.48
CA ILE A 7 -0.19 -3.73 -11.03
C ILE A 7 1.08 -4.55 -11.33
N THR A 8 1.00 -5.88 -11.27
CA THR A 8 2.12 -6.76 -11.65
C THR A 8 2.42 -6.63 -13.13
N ASN A 9 1.39 -6.62 -13.98
CA ASN A 9 1.54 -6.43 -15.42
C ASN A 9 2.15 -5.07 -15.74
N THR A 10 1.62 -4.00 -15.13
CA THR A 10 2.16 -2.63 -15.27
C THR A 10 3.62 -2.56 -14.85
N ILE A 11 4.00 -3.09 -13.68
CA ILE A 11 5.40 -3.06 -13.24
C ILE A 11 6.30 -3.89 -14.17
N ASN A 12 5.84 -5.02 -14.69
CA ASN A 12 6.61 -5.83 -15.64
C ASN A 12 6.83 -5.12 -16.97
N GLU A 13 5.82 -4.41 -17.48
CA GLU A 13 5.95 -3.58 -18.68
C GLU A 13 6.97 -2.45 -18.44
N LEU A 14 6.89 -1.77 -17.29
CA LEU A 14 7.83 -0.72 -16.92
C LEU A 14 9.25 -1.25 -16.74
N ASP A 15 9.43 -2.47 -16.23
CA ASP A 15 10.73 -3.14 -16.12
C ASP A 15 11.30 -3.45 -17.52
N HIS A 16 10.47 -3.94 -18.44
CA HIS A 16 10.89 -4.12 -19.83
C HIS A 16 11.32 -2.80 -20.48
N LEU A 17 10.53 -1.73 -20.32
CA LEU A 17 10.85 -0.40 -20.85
C LEU A 17 12.12 0.20 -20.24
N TYR A 18 12.31 0.03 -18.92
CA TYR A 18 13.51 0.45 -18.20
C TYR A 18 14.78 -0.19 -18.78
N ASN A 19 14.74 -1.49 -19.06
CA ASN A 19 15.90 -2.23 -19.57
C ASN A 19 16.17 -1.98 -21.06
N THR A 20 15.17 -1.58 -21.83
CA THR A 20 15.28 -1.37 -23.30
C THR A 20 15.53 0.08 -23.70
N ASN A 21 15.24 1.05 -22.82
CA ASN A 21 15.33 2.48 -23.12
C ASN A 21 16.15 3.24 -22.06
N ALA A 22 17.48 3.10 -22.12
CA ALA A 22 18.39 3.67 -21.12
C ALA A 22 18.22 5.18 -20.90
N THR A 23 17.93 5.95 -21.95
CA THR A 23 17.73 7.42 -21.87
C THR A 23 16.49 7.81 -21.07
N GLN A 24 15.50 6.94 -20.98
CA GLN A 24 14.23 7.18 -20.29
C GLN A 24 14.07 6.32 -19.03
N ALA A 25 15.07 5.51 -18.68
CA ALA A 25 15.03 4.56 -17.56
C ALA A 25 14.55 5.20 -16.24
N THR A 26 15.03 6.41 -15.93
CA THR A 26 14.62 7.14 -14.72
C THR A 26 13.11 7.47 -14.68
N TYR A 27 12.50 7.75 -15.83
CA TYR A 27 11.05 7.98 -15.91
C TYR A 27 10.26 6.71 -15.59
N TYR A 28 10.69 5.57 -16.12
CA TYR A 28 10.03 4.28 -15.85
C TYR A 28 10.18 3.84 -14.40
N SER A 29 11.35 4.05 -13.79
CA SER A 29 11.53 3.85 -12.34
C SER A 29 10.61 4.73 -11.50
N LYS A 30 10.51 6.03 -11.84
CA LYS A 30 9.64 6.97 -11.13
C LYS A 30 8.17 6.56 -11.29
N LEU A 31 7.74 6.16 -12.48
CA LEU A 31 6.39 5.72 -12.75
C LEU A 31 6.06 4.42 -12.00
N ALA A 32 6.95 3.43 -12.01
CA ALA A 32 6.74 2.17 -11.29
C ALA A 32 6.53 2.40 -9.79
N LEU A 33 7.31 3.30 -9.19
CA LEU A 33 7.13 3.72 -7.81
C LEU A 33 5.73 4.32 -7.58
N LEU A 34 5.29 5.24 -8.45
CA LEU A 34 3.98 5.90 -8.31
C LEU A 34 2.82 4.91 -8.46
N GLU A 35 2.89 4.01 -9.43
CA GLU A 35 1.88 2.96 -9.66
C GLU A 35 1.75 2.03 -8.45
N LEU A 36 2.88 1.54 -7.90
CA LEU A 36 2.84 0.70 -6.69
C LEU A 36 2.24 1.46 -5.50
N CYS A 37 2.65 2.72 -5.31
CA CYS A 37 2.16 3.55 -4.22
C CYS A 37 0.65 3.80 -4.30
N GLY A 38 0.14 4.09 -5.50
CA GLY A 38 -1.30 4.24 -5.74
C GLY A 38 -2.06 2.94 -5.48
N TRP A 39 -1.53 1.82 -5.96
CA TRP A 39 -2.13 0.51 -5.72
C TRP A 39 -2.16 0.13 -4.23
N LEU A 40 -1.11 0.46 -3.46
CA LEU A 40 -1.07 0.22 -2.01
C LEU A 40 -2.13 1.02 -1.27
N GLU A 41 -2.26 2.31 -1.59
CA GLU A 41 -3.26 3.21 -1.02
C GLU A 41 -4.67 2.68 -1.26
N LEU A 42 -5.01 2.40 -2.53
CA LEU A 42 -6.31 1.85 -2.90
C LEU A 42 -6.57 0.47 -2.28
N SER A 43 -5.55 -0.38 -2.17
CA SER A 43 -5.71 -1.71 -1.58
C SER A 43 -6.03 -1.65 -0.09
N MET A 44 -5.36 -0.76 0.65
CA MET A 44 -5.63 -0.54 2.08
C MET A 44 -7.03 0.02 2.30
N ASP A 45 -7.46 0.97 1.46
CA ASP A 45 -8.81 1.52 1.48
C ASP A 45 -9.84 0.41 1.24
N CYS A 46 -9.65 -0.42 0.20
CA CYS A 46 -10.51 -1.56 -0.08
C CYS A 46 -10.59 -2.55 1.09
N ILE A 47 -9.46 -2.88 1.73
CA ILE A 47 -9.48 -3.81 2.88
C ILE A 47 -10.39 -3.29 3.99
N VAL A 48 -10.33 -1.99 4.28
CA VAL A 48 -11.15 -1.34 5.32
C VAL A 48 -12.62 -1.28 4.89
N THR A 49 -12.91 -0.84 3.66
CA THR A 49 -14.28 -0.70 3.17
C THR A 49 -14.98 -2.05 2.95
N ASP A 50 -14.27 -3.07 2.47
CA ASP A 50 -14.79 -4.43 2.29
C ASP A 50 -15.17 -5.04 3.65
N CYS A 51 -14.29 -4.88 4.66
CA CYS A 51 -14.58 -5.31 6.03
C CYS A 51 -15.79 -4.55 6.61
N ALA A 52 -15.84 -3.22 6.48
CA ALA A 52 -16.98 -2.44 6.93
C ALA A 52 -18.29 -2.84 6.23
N GLY A 53 -18.25 -3.05 4.91
CA GLY A 53 -19.39 -3.44 4.09
C GLY A 53 -19.97 -4.79 4.47
N THR A 54 -19.12 -5.74 4.89
CA THR A 54 -19.49 -7.10 5.29
C THR A 54 -19.89 -7.22 6.77
N LYS A 55 -19.23 -6.48 7.67
CA LYS A 55 -19.40 -6.62 9.13
C LYS A 55 -20.39 -5.64 9.74
N LEU A 56 -20.54 -4.44 9.19
CA LEU A 56 -21.52 -3.48 9.69
C LEU A 56 -22.88 -3.76 9.07
N THR A 57 -23.94 -3.76 9.89
CA THR A 57 -25.31 -3.93 9.39
C THR A 57 -25.95 -2.59 9.01
N VAL A 58 -25.65 -1.54 9.77
CA VAL A 58 -26.29 -0.22 9.63
C VAL A 58 -25.59 0.60 8.54
N GLN A 59 -26.35 1.05 7.54
CA GLN A 59 -25.81 1.81 6.41
C GLN A 59 -25.10 3.11 6.82
N THR A 60 -25.65 3.85 7.80
CA THR A 60 -25.01 5.08 8.29
C THR A 60 -23.62 4.85 8.87
N ASN A 61 -23.36 3.67 9.44
CA ASN A 61 -22.03 3.32 9.95
C ASN A 61 -21.07 2.98 8.81
N LYS A 62 -21.55 2.30 7.75
CA LYS A 62 -20.77 2.06 6.53
C LYS A 62 -20.36 3.39 5.88
N ASP A 63 -21.34 4.28 5.70
CA ASP A 63 -21.13 5.63 5.18
C ASP A 63 -20.15 6.43 6.03
N HIS A 64 -20.19 6.29 7.36
CA HIS A 64 -19.24 6.94 8.26
C HIS A 64 -17.80 6.46 8.01
N ILE A 65 -17.60 5.14 7.91
CA ILE A 65 -16.27 4.58 7.61
C ILE A 65 -15.78 5.08 6.24
N GLU A 66 -16.59 4.97 5.20
CA GLU A 66 -16.19 5.36 3.85
C GLU A 66 -15.89 6.87 3.75
N LYS A 67 -16.82 7.72 4.20
CA LYS A 67 -16.76 9.17 3.99
C LYS A 67 -15.92 9.91 5.02
N THR A 68 -15.77 9.36 6.23
CA THR A 68 -15.12 10.08 7.35
C THR A 68 -13.82 9.42 7.79
N VAL A 69 -13.65 8.12 7.55
CA VAL A 69 -12.41 7.41 7.92
C VAL A 69 -11.51 7.27 6.71
N VAL A 70 -11.99 6.58 5.67
CA VAL A 70 -11.20 6.27 4.47
C VAL A 70 -10.97 7.54 3.63
N ALA A 71 -12.03 8.26 3.24
CA ALA A 71 -11.89 9.47 2.41
C ALA A 71 -11.08 10.62 3.03
N SER A 72 -10.87 10.60 4.35
CA SER A 72 -10.04 11.58 5.08
C SER A 72 -8.57 11.19 5.20
N THR A 73 -8.24 9.97 4.79
CA THR A 73 -6.90 9.39 4.90
C THR A 73 -6.22 9.47 3.53
N TYR A 74 -5.02 10.06 3.49
CA TYR A 74 -4.27 10.24 2.24
C TYR A 74 -2.87 9.61 2.37
N GLY A 75 -2.65 8.52 1.66
CA GLY A 75 -1.42 7.75 1.71
C GLY A 75 -1.54 6.40 2.40
N PHE A 76 -0.42 5.68 2.43
CA PHE A 76 -0.37 4.24 2.75
C PHE A 76 0.66 3.89 3.83
N HIS A 77 1.21 4.89 4.54
CA HIS A 77 2.09 4.58 5.68
C HIS A 77 1.32 3.83 6.76
N TYR A 78 1.91 2.77 7.32
CA TYR A 78 1.24 1.91 8.31
C TYR A 78 0.72 2.70 9.52
N ASP A 79 1.61 3.30 10.31
CA ASP A 79 1.24 3.98 11.56
C ASP A 79 0.38 5.24 11.38
N GLN A 80 0.54 5.93 10.26
CA GLN A 80 -0.10 7.23 10.04
C GLN A 80 -1.44 7.13 9.32
N HIS A 81 -1.67 6.04 8.56
CA HIS A 81 -2.84 5.92 7.68
C HIS A 81 -3.57 4.59 7.93
N PHE A 82 -2.95 3.45 7.60
CA PHE A 82 -3.64 2.16 7.62
C PHE A 82 -4.04 1.72 9.03
N ARG A 83 -3.11 1.79 9.98
CA ARG A 83 -3.33 1.41 11.37
C ARG A 83 -4.44 2.25 12.04
N PRO A 84 -4.47 3.59 11.92
CA PRO A 84 -5.59 4.40 12.38
C PRO A 84 -6.94 4.04 11.77
N MET A 85 -7.00 3.69 10.48
CA MET A 85 -8.24 3.23 9.85
C MET A 85 -8.73 1.92 10.48
N LEU A 86 -7.84 0.96 10.70
CA LEU A 86 -8.16 -0.29 11.39
C LEU A 86 -8.63 -0.04 12.82
N MET A 87 -7.93 0.81 13.59
CA MET A 87 -8.34 1.17 14.96
C MET A 87 -9.76 1.74 15.00
N LYS A 88 -10.13 2.60 14.04
CA LYS A 88 -11.48 3.19 13.96
C LYS A 88 -12.53 2.15 13.57
N LEU A 89 -12.17 1.14 12.79
CA LEU A 89 -13.10 0.11 12.34
C LEU A 89 -13.32 -1.01 13.38
N ILE A 90 -12.24 -1.60 13.90
CA ILE A 90 -12.28 -2.81 14.73
C ILE A 90 -11.89 -2.59 16.20
N GLY A 91 -11.41 -1.39 16.53
CA GLY A 91 -10.90 -1.08 17.87
C GLY A 91 -9.52 -1.66 18.14
N LEU A 92 -8.88 -1.15 19.20
CA LEU A 92 -7.49 -1.48 19.52
C LEU A 92 -7.31 -2.95 19.97
N ILE A 93 -8.28 -3.50 20.71
CA ILE A 93 -8.21 -4.89 21.22
C ILE A 93 -8.12 -5.89 20.06
N ARG A 94 -8.96 -5.73 19.03
CA ARG A 94 -8.96 -6.64 17.88
C ARG A 94 -7.74 -6.43 16.99
N LEU A 95 -7.33 -5.17 16.83
CA LEU A 95 -6.12 -4.85 16.08
C LEU A 95 -4.87 -5.48 16.72
N GLU A 96 -4.74 -5.42 18.05
CA GLU A 96 -3.61 -6.04 18.77
C GLU A 96 -3.55 -7.55 18.57
N GLN A 97 -4.71 -8.23 18.51
CA GLN A 97 -4.78 -9.67 18.22
C GLN A 97 -4.28 -10.01 16.81
N ILE A 98 -4.66 -9.19 15.82
CA ILE A 98 -4.19 -9.30 14.43
C ILE A 98 -2.69 -9.02 14.34
N GLU A 99 -2.23 -7.91 14.94
CA GLU A 99 -0.84 -7.47 14.95
C GLU A 99 0.08 -8.50 15.64
N SER A 100 -0.35 -9.12 16.74
CA SER A 100 0.44 -10.11 17.50
C SER A 100 0.89 -11.30 16.64
N GLY A 101 0.03 -11.79 15.74
CA GLY A 101 0.39 -12.86 14.82
C GLY A 101 1.48 -12.44 13.83
N LEU A 102 1.39 -11.22 13.31
CA LEU A 102 2.34 -10.64 12.35
C LEU A 102 3.65 -10.18 13.01
N ILE A 103 3.61 -9.80 14.29
CA ILE A 103 4.80 -9.51 15.10
C ILE A 103 5.62 -10.78 15.29
N THR A 104 4.95 -11.90 15.63
CA THR A 104 5.61 -13.19 15.85
C THR A 104 6.33 -13.70 14.61
N SER A 105 5.76 -13.48 13.42
CA SER A 105 6.38 -13.83 12.14
C SER A 105 7.40 -12.81 11.61
N GLY A 106 7.51 -11.64 12.24
CA GLY A 106 8.33 -10.51 11.78
C GLY A 106 7.76 -9.75 10.58
N GLU A 107 6.57 -10.12 10.12
CA GLU A 107 5.92 -9.53 8.94
C GLU A 107 5.47 -8.09 9.19
N LEU A 108 5.06 -7.76 10.42
CA LEU A 108 4.67 -6.39 10.76
C LEU A 108 5.86 -5.42 10.61
N THR A 109 7.04 -5.81 11.11
CA THR A 109 8.27 -5.03 10.97
C THR A 109 8.65 -4.82 9.50
N ILE A 110 8.47 -5.85 8.66
CA ILE A 110 8.71 -5.76 7.22
C ILE A 110 7.73 -4.77 6.59
N LEU A 111 6.45 -4.88 6.93
CA LEU A 111 5.39 -4.01 6.43
C LEU A 111 5.67 -2.54 6.76
N GLU A 112 5.92 -2.23 8.04
CA GLU A 112 6.22 -0.88 8.53
C GLU A 112 7.44 -0.28 7.81
N SER A 113 8.54 -1.05 7.76
CA SER A 113 9.79 -0.61 7.13
C SER A 113 9.63 -0.34 5.64
N GLN A 114 9.00 -1.25 4.90
CA GLN A 114 8.83 -1.12 3.46
C GLN A 114 7.85 -0.01 3.09
N LEU A 115 6.70 0.09 3.77
CA LEU A 115 5.74 1.18 3.55
C LEU A 115 6.34 2.53 3.91
N GLY A 116 7.10 2.63 5.00
CA GLY A 116 7.81 3.84 5.39
C GLY A 116 8.81 4.27 4.31
N SER A 117 9.63 3.35 3.80
CA SER A 117 10.59 3.63 2.74
C SER A 117 9.93 4.08 1.43
N LEU A 118 8.87 3.37 0.99
CA LEU A 118 8.11 3.73 -0.21
C LEU A 118 7.44 5.10 -0.06
N TYR A 119 6.88 5.40 1.12
CA TYR A 119 6.25 6.68 1.41
C TYR A 119 7.25 7.85 1.28
N GLN A 120 8.43 7.73 1.88
CA GLN A 120 9.47 8.76 1.75
C GLN A 120 9.96 8.90 0.31
N THR A 121 10.14 7.78 -0.39
CA THR A 121 10.59 7.78 -1.78
C THR A 121 9.56 8.42 -2.71
N ARG A 122 8.27 8.11 -2.55
CA ARG A 122 7.16 8.77 -3.26
C ARG A 122 7.14 10.26 -2.99
N LYS A 123 7.23 10.66 -1.72
CA LYS A 123 7.23 12.08 -1.33
C LYS A 123 8.37 12.83 -2.00
N ARG A 124 9.57 12.24 -2.04
CA ARG A 124 10.70 12.81 -2.79
C ARG A 124 10.40 12.88 -4.29
N ALA A 125 9.86 11.81 -4.88
CA ALA A 125 9.53 11.75 -6.30
C ALA A 125 8.51 12.82 -6.72
N ALA A 126 7.52 13.11 -5.88
CA ALA A 126 6.51 14.14 -6.16
C ALA A 126 7.08 15.56 -6.13
N HIS A 127 8.14 15.81 -5.36
CA HIS A 127 8.74 17.14 -5.17
C HIS A 127 10.00 17.37 -6.02
N THR A 128 10.44 16.40 -6.82
CA THR A 128 11.63 16.54 -7.66
C THR A 128 11.30 16.39 -9.15
N ASN A 129 11.81 17.33 -9.95
CA ASN A 129 11.81 17.25 -11.40
C ASN A 129 13.00 16.42 -11.87
N ILE A 130 12.80 15.61 -12.92
CA ILE A 130 13.85 14.76 -13.49
C ILE A 130 14.92 15.61 -14.22
N ASN A 131 14.52 16.76 -14.78
CA ASN A 131 15.43 17.69 -15.45
C ASN A 131 16.25 18.46 -14.42
N GLY A 132 17.48 18.00 -14.16
CA GLY A 132 18.46 18.68 -13.30
C GLY A 132 18.83 17.96 -12.01
N ALA A 133 18.32 16.75 -11.78
CA ALA A 133 18.56 16.02 -10.54
C ALA A 133 19.34 14.72 -10.80
N THR A 134 20.42 14.46 -10.04
CA THR A 134 21.09 13.15 -9.94
C THR A 134 20.25 12.14 -9.15
N VAL A 135 18.91 12.24 -9.23
CA VAL A 135 18.00 11.43 -8.42
C VAL A 135 17.83 10.08 -9.10
N THR A 136 18.46 9.08 -8.52
CA THR A 136 18.22 7.68 -8.85
C THR A 136 17.01 7.17 -8.06
N TYR A 137 16.03 6.67 -8.80
CA TYR A 137 14.93 5.88 -8.25
C TYR A 137 15.27 4.40 -8.34
N GLU A 138 14.65 3.60 -7.49
CA GLU A 138 14.76 2.14 -7.55
C GLU A 138 14.31 1.62 -8.93
N ALA A 139 14.99 0.59 -9.44
CA ALA A 139 14.59 -0.04 -10.69
C ALA A 139 13.19 -0.69 -10.55
N PRO A 140 12.39 -0.79 -11.62
CA PRO A 140 11.08 -1.44 -11.56
C PRO A 140 11.14 -2.89 -11.04
N SER A 141 12.22 -3.62 -11.31
CA SER A 141 12.48 -4.94 -10.71
C SER A 141 12.52 -4.93 -9.18
N LYS A 142 13.05 -3.88 -8.56
CA LYS A 142 13.02 -3.70 -7.10
C LYS A 142 11.64 -3.29 -6.61
N ILE A 143 10.92 -2.45 -7.36
CA ILE A 143 9.50 -2.12 -7.09
C ILE A 143 8.64 -3.39 -7.10
N ARG A 144 8.86 -4.30 -8.06
CA ARG A 144 8.21 -5.62 -8.07
C ARG A 144 8.52 -6.43 -6.82
N GLN A 145 9.76 -6.40 -6.33
CA GLN A 145 10.11 -7.10 -5.09
C GLN A 145 9.33 -6.56 -3.88
N TYR A 146 9.12 -5.24 -3.79
CA TYR A 146 8.24 -4.67 -2.76
C TYR A 146 6.81 -5.21 -2.88
N LEU A 147 6.23 -5.25 -4.08
CA LEU A 147 4.89 -5.81 -4.29
C LEU A 147 4.82 -7.28 -3.84
N LEU A 148 5.76 -8.11 -4.25
CA LEU A 148 5.80 -9.53 -3.89
C LEU A 148 5.93 -9.77 -2.39
N THR A 149 6.56 -8.85 -1.65
CA THR A 149 6.66 -8.92 -0.19
C THR A 149 5.43 -8.36 0.51
N LEU A 150 4.91 -7.22 0.07
CA LEU A 150 3.80 -6.52 0.74
C LEU A 150 2.44 -7.18 0.50
N TYR A 151 2.19 -7.66 -0.72
CA TYR A 151 0.93 -8.29 -1.10
C TYR A 151 0.47 -9.39 -0.13
N PRO A 152 1.28 -10.44 0.16
CA PRO A 152 0.85 -11.51 1.05
C PRO A 152 0.59 -11.03 2.49
N ILE A 153 1.31 -9.99 2.95
CA ILE A 153 1.10 -9.44 4.30
C ILE A 153 -0.25 -8.69 4.36
N LEU A 154 -0.57 -7.89 3.35
CA LEU A 154 -1.88 -7.22 3.24
C LEU A 154 -3.03 -8.22 3.11
N GLN A 155 -2.83 -9.31 2.37
CA GLN A 155 -3.81 -10.38 2.25
C GLN A 155 -4.09 -11.07 3.61
N LYS A 156 -3.08 -11.17 4.49
CA LYS A 156 -3.28 -11.67 5.86
C LYS A 156 -4.16 -10.75 6.69
N PHE A 157 -3.95 -9.43 6.60
CA PHE A 157 -4.86 -8.46 7.24
C PHE A 157 -6.30 -8.65 6.76
N GLU A 158 -6.51 -8.69 5.44
CA GLU A 158 -7.84 -8.92 4.86
C GLU A 158 -8.49 -10.21 5.36
N THR A 159 -7.74 -11.32 5.31
CA THR A 159 -8.24 -12.63 5.75
C THR A 159 -8.61 -12.61 7.23
N GLN A 160 -7.76 -12.03 8.09
CA GLN A 160 -8.06 -11.96 9.52
C GLN A 160 -9.25 -11.05 9.81
N LEU A 161 -9.38 -9.91 9.13
CA LEU A 161 -10.55 -9.03 9.22
C LEU A 161 -11.86 -9.71 8.79
N GLN A 162 -11.81 -10.69 7.90
CA GLN A 162 -13.00 -11.48 7.55
C GLN A 162 -13.43 -12.44 8.67
N THR A 163 -12.55 -12.77 9.62
CA THR A 163 -12.86 -13.69 10.72
C THR A 163 -13.41 -13.03 11.98
N ILE A 164 -13.45 -11.68 12.02
CA ILE A 164 -13.97 -10.92 13.17
C ILE A 164 -15.48 -11.03 13.35
#